data_AF-A0A7V2H7H8-F1
#
_entry.id   AF-A0A7V2H7H8-F1
#
_cell.length_a   1.000
_cell.length_b   1.000
_cell.length_c   1.000
_cell.angle_alpha   90.00
_cell.angle_beta   90.00
_cell.angle_gamma   90.00
#
_symmetry.space_group_name_H-M   'P 1'
#
loop_
_entity.id
_entity.type
_entity.pdbx_description
1 polymer ?
#
loop_
_entity_poly.entity_id
_entity_poly.type
_entity_poly.pdbx_seq_one_letter_code
_entity_poly.pdbx_strand_id
1 'polypeptide(L)'
;AAKTRGSPPVLYPDGNDGIAFGGIDGQLKNQRTRNMAGNNFGFVPGGVNLPGEGQSSFNDTNEDGVVDANDPQLTVSDVKRIIAQASQQALSIRGAIRKPIGVPARVHIAVVDRAGRALGVFRQDDGTIFSYDVAVQKARTVAFFSDNDHAFGDRSVGFVSQKFFPTGIVKSRGGPLFHLQNALSLGILNQFQGRTPGGFANPNDPNENPLANGITIFPGAVPLYKDGALVGAIGISGDGVDQDDIIAFAGSRNFRIDDNDPNAIRKRVDFLSEERIIAHLKNKVSLMFDLYNLITPQAPDITEADVLSRLDRGLERVRLPYVKFPRNPDL
;
A
#
# COMPACT_ATOMS: atom_id res chain seq x y z
N ALA A 1 44.25 8.70 -5.43
CA ALA A 1 43.00 9.04 -6.16
C ALA A 1 41.97 7.94 -5.88
N ALA A 2 40.92 8.25 -5.10
CA ALA A 2 39.88 7.28 -4.79
C ALA A 2 39.06 7.01 -6.07
N LYS A 3 38.97 5.73 -6.47
CA LYS A 3 38.10 5.30 -7.57
C LYS A 3 36.66 5.52 -7.14
N THR A 4 36.03 6.58 -7.63
CA THR A 4 34.57 6.70 -7.63
C THR A 4 34.01 5.51 -8.42
N ARG A 5 33.24 4.64 -7.77
CA ARG A 5 32.42 3.65 -8.48
C ARG A 5 31.38 4.44 -9.27
N GLY A 6 31.65 4.68 -10.55
CA GLY A 6 30.64 5.16 -11.47
C GLY A 6 29.53 4.13 -11.60
N SER A 7 28.28 4.59 -11.58
CA SER A 7 27.13 3.76 -11.92
C SER A 7 27.32 3.23 -13.36
N PRO A 8 27.09 1.94 -13.63
CA PRO A 8 27.17 1.40 -14.99
C PRO A 8 26.17 2.11 -15.93
N PRO A 9 26.44 2.14 -17.25
CA PRO A 9 25.55 2.75 -18.23
C PRO A 9 24.22 1.99 -18.33
N VAL A 10 23.12 2.75 -18.44
CA VAL A 10 21.74 2.27 -18.42
C VAL A 10 21.32 1.80 -19.82
N LEU A 11 20.81 0.56 -19.93
CA LEU A 11 20.14 0.06 -21.13
C LEU A 11 18.62 0.01 -20.85
N TYR A 12 17.82 0.72 -21.63
CA TYR A 12 16.36 0.81 -21.47
C TYR A 12 15.64 -0.08 -22.49
N PRO A 13 14.61 -0.87 -22.12
CA PRO A 13 13.73 -1.56 -23.07
C PRO A 13 12.80 -0.57 -23.79
N ASP A 14 12.65 -0.77 -25.09
CA ASP A 14 11.72 -0.06 -25.98
C ASP A 14 10.30 -0.63 -25.85
N GLY A 15 9.33 0.28 -25.77
CA GLY A 15 7.97 0.02 -25.29
C GLY A 15 7.02 -0.71 -26.24
N ASN A 16 7.38 -1.87 -26.79
CA ASN A 16 6.46 -2.69 -27.59
C ASN A 16 6.24 -4.09 -26.99
N ASP A 17 5.03 -4.34 -26.51
CA ASP A 17 4.26 -5.60 -26.47
C ASP A 17 4.98 -6.94 -26.16
N GLY A 18 5.88 -6.91 -25.19
CA GLY A 18 6.44 -8.11 -24.58
C GLY A 18 7.31 -7.73 -23.40
N ILE A 19 6.72 -7.60 -22.20
CA ILE A 19 7.45 -7.23 -20.98
C ILE A 19 8.35 -8.42 -20.57
N ALA A 20 9.49 -8.54 -21.22
CA ALA A 20 10.59 -9.37 -20.76
C ALA A 20 11.19 -8.69 -19.52
N PHE A 21 11.26 -9.42 -18.40
CA PHE A 21 11.93 -9.00 -17.17
C PHE A 21 13.46 -8.81 -17.30
N GLY A 22 13.98 -8.74 -18.53
CA GLY A 22 15.39 -8.51 -18.82
C GLY A 22 15.62 -7.07 -19.25
N GLY A 23 15.87 -6.16 -18.30
CA GLY A 23 16.31 -4.80 -18.63
C GLY A 23 15.96 -3.69 -17.62
N ILE A 24 15.36 -4.01 -16.47
CA ILE A 24 15.17 -3.00 -15.41
C ILE A 24 16.35 -3.07 -14.45
N ASP A 25 17.15 -2.01 -14.43
CA ASP A 25 18.28 -1.87 -13.51
C ASP A 25 17.77 -1.70 -12.06
N GLY A 26 17.71 -2.84 -11.36
CA GLY A 26 17.49 -2.98 -9.94
C GLY A 26 17.96 -4.36 -9.51
N GLN A 27 18.94 -4.42 -8.61
CA GLN A 27 19.35 -5.68 -8.04
C GLN A 27 18.15 -6.35 -7.40
N LEU A 28 17.87 -7.56 -7.85
CA LEU A 28 17.22 -8.60 -7.07
C LEU A 28 18.19 -8.98 -5.93
N LYS A 29 18.34 -8.05 -4.98
CA LYS A 29 19.44 -8.01 -4.03
C LYS A 29 19.11 -8.93 -2.87
N ASN A 30 19.70 -10.13 -2.89
CA ASN A 30 19.78 -11.07 -1.77
C ASN A 30 20.46 -10.40 -0.57
N GLN A 31 19.70 -9.78 0.33
CA GLN A 31 20.23 -9.45 1.65
C GLN A 31 20.00 -10.65 2.56
N ARG A 32 20.99 -11.54 2.63
CA ARG A 32 21.10 -12.54 3.70
C ARG A 32 21.37 -11.81 5.03
N THR A 33 20.34 -11.37 5.73
CA THR A 33 20.44 -11.15 7.17
C THR A 33 20.20 -12.48 7.87
N ARG A 34 21.28 -13.15 8.31
CA ARG A 34 21.15 -14.29 9.23
C ARG A 34 20.60 -13.76 10.55
N ASN A 35 19.52 -14.35 11.06
CA ASN A 35 19.19 -14.22 12.47
C ASN A 35 19.88 -15.35 13.26
N MET A 36 20.24 -15.10 14.52
CA MET A 36 21.01 -15.98 15.43
C MET A 36 20.28 -17.29 15.83
N ALA A 37 19.30 -17.73 15.05
CA ALA A 37 18.43 -18.87 15.35
C ALA A 37 18.30 -19.88 14.19
N GLY A 38 19.09 -19.76 13.12
CA GLY A 38 19.11 -20.77 12.04
C GLY A 38 17.87 -20.80 11.14
N ASN A 39 16.88 -19.92 11.33
CA ASN A 39 15.77 -19.76 10.40
C ASN A 39 16.26 -19.11 9.09
N ASN A 40 16.19 -19.86 8.00
CA ASN A 40 16.41 -19.34 6.65
C ASN A 40 15.27 -18.39 6.29
N PHE A 41 15.49 -17.09 6.42
CA PHE A 41 14.70 -16.10 5.70
C PHE A 41 14.97 -16.30 4.20
N GLY A 42 14.09 -17.02 3.53
CA GLY A 42 14.20 -17.35 2.11
C GLY A 42 14.00 -16.12 1.23
N PHE A 43 15.04 -15.31 1.06
CA PHE A 43 15.14 -14.31 0.00
C PHE A 43 15.45 -15.04 -1.31
N VAL A 44 14.51 -15.09 -2.25
CA VAL A 44 14.80 -15.54 -3.63
C VAL A 44 15.45 -14.37 -4.38
N PRO A 45 16.73 -14.46 -4.77
CA PRO A 45 17.36 -13.49 -5.65
C PRO A 45 16.92 -13.81 -7.07
N GLY A 46 16.21 -12.90 -7.73
CA GLY A 46 15.89 -13.06 -9.15
C GLY A 46 14.41 -13.03 -9.49
N GLY A 47 13.52 -13.07 -8.50
CA GLY A 47 12.09 -13.21 -8.73
C GLY A 47 11.24 -12.30 -7.86
N VAL A 48 10.08 -11.96 -8.39
CA VAL A 48 8.88 -11.76 -7.57
C VAL A 48 8.74 -13.04 -6.73
N ASN A 49 8.49 -12.93 -5.42
CA ASN A 49 8.27 -14.07 -4.54
C ASN A 49 6.91 -14.69 -4.85
N LEU A 50 6.82 -15.31 -6.02
CA LEU A 50 5.63 -15.97 -6.53
C LEU A 50 5.67 -17.41 -6.06
N PRO A 51 4.52 -18.01 -5.70
CA PRO A 51 4.44 -19.46 -5.57
C PRO A 51 4.95 -20.12 -6.87
N GLY A 52 5.56 -21.29 -6.73
CA GLY A 52 6.48 -21.90 -7.71
C GLY A 52 6.04 -21.87 -9.17
N GLU A 53 7.02 -21.89 -10.08
CA GLU A 53 6.80 -21.96 -11.53
C GLU A 53 5.77 -23.04 -11.86
N GLY A 54 4.57 -22.63 -12.28
CA GLY A 54 3.41 -23.50 -12.51
C GLY A 54 2.07 -22.95 -11.99
N GLN A 55 2.06 -22.00 -11.06
CA GLN A 55 0.82 -21.31 -10.66
C GLN A 55 0.45 -20.19 -11.63
N SER A 56 -0.79 -20.24 -12.15
CA SER A 56 -1.36 -19.20 -13.03
C SER A 56 -2.02 -18.06 -12.25
N SER A 57 -2.44 -18.31 -11.01
CA SER A 57 -3.15 -17.38 -10.11
C SER A 57 -2.72 -17.61 -8.66
N PHE A 58 -2.94 -16.61 -7.80
CA PHE A 58 -2.77 -16.75 -6.35
C PHE A 58 -4.02 -17.36 -5.72
N ASN A 59 -4.02 -17.55 -4.40
CA ASN A 59 -5.20 -17.97 -3.65
C ASN A 59 -5.66 -16.80 -2.78
N ASP A 60 -6.60 -16.01 -3.28
CA ASP A 60 -7.14 -14.80 -2.64
C ASP A 60 -8.54 -15.05 -2.03
N THR A 61 -8.98 -14.12 -1.18
CA THR A 61 -10.28 -14.12 -0.50
C THR A 61 -11.20 -13.05 -1.05
N ASN A 62 -12.52 -13.29 -1.09
CA ASN A 62 -13.54 -12.31 -1.46
C ASN A 62 -13.63 -11.10 -0.52
N GLU A 63 -14.58 -10.18 -0.75
CA GLU A 63 -14.77 -8.99 0.10
C GLU A 63 -15.15 -9.32 1.56
N ASP A 64 -15.69 -10.51 1.79
CA ASP A 64 -16.04 -11.05 3.12
C ASP A 64 -14.88 -11.86 3.75
N GLY A 65 -13.72 -11.95 3.09
CA GLY A 65 -12.58 -12.73 3.57
C GLY A 65 -12.70 -14.25 3.33
N VAL A 66 -13.61 -14.68 2.44
CA VAL A 66 -13.83 -16.10 2.10
C VAL A 66 -13.04 -16.47 0.84
N VAL A 67 -12.27 -17.56 0.88
CA VAL A 67 -11.53 -18.06 -0.29
C VAL A 67 -12.49 -18.59 -1.35
N ASP A 68 -12.45 -18.03 -2.56
CA ASP A 68 -13.15 -18.54 -3.75
C ASP A 68 -12.23 -18.46 -4.98
N ALA A 69 -11.94 -19.61 -5.60
CA ALA A 69 -11.09 -19.68 -6.78
C ALA A 69 -11.76 -19.10 -8.05
N ASN A 70 -13.07 -18.85 -8.03
CA ASN A 70 -13.81 -18.28 -9.16
C ASN A 70 -13.89 -16.76 -9.12
N ASP A 71 -13.55 -16.14 -7.99
CA ASP A 71 -13.46 -14.70 -7.88
C ASP A 71 -12.39 -14.14 -8.84
N PRO A 72 -12.54 -12.89 -9.31
CA PRO A 72 -11.45 -12.19 -9.96
C PRO A 72 -10.25 -12.11 -9.02
N GLN A 73 -9.09 -12.60 -9.47
CA GLN A 73 -7.84 -12.55 -8.72
C GLN A 73 -6.72 -12.00 -9.59
N LEU A 74 -5.70 -11.45 -8.92
CA LEU A 74 -4.44 -11.15 -9.58
C LEU A 74 -3.78 -12.46 -10.02
N THR A 75 -3.25 -12.45 -11.24
CA THR A 75 -2.37 -13.53 -11.70
C THR A 75 -0.92 -13.18 -11.45
N VAL A 76 -0.04 -14.17 -11.56
CA VAL A 76 1.41 -13.95 -11.59
C VAL A 76 1.79 -12.91 -12.65
N SER A 77 1.15 -12.97 -13.82
CA SER A 77 1.38 -12.03 -14.92
C SER A 77 0.92 -10.61 -14.58
N ASP A 78 -0.21 -10.49 -13.89
CA ASP A 78 -0.75 -9.21 -13.43
C ASP A 78 0.19 -8.52 -12.43
N VAL A 79 0.65 -9.25 -11.39
CA VAL A 79 1.60 -8.72 -10.40
C VAL A 79 2.90 -8.28 -11.06
N LYS A 80 3.41 -9.08 -12.00
CA LYS A 80 4.56 -8.76 -12.82
C LYS A 80 4.36 -7.46 -13.61
N ARG A 81 3.22 -7.30 -14.28
CA ARG A 81 2.87 -6.09 -15.03
C ARG A 81 2.82 -4.85 -14.14
N ILE A 82 2.15 -4.94 -12.99
CA ILE A 82 2.02 -3.86 -12.01
C ILE A 82 3.39 -3.38 -11.53
N ILE A 83 4.26 -4.31 -11.15
CA ILE A 83 5.63 -4.01 -10.69
C ILE A 83 6.45 -3.36 -11.81
N ALA A 84 6.37 -3.88 -13.04
CA ALA A 84 7.11 -3.34 -14.17
C ALA A 84 6.68 -1.91 -14.50
N GLN A 85 5.38 -1.64 -14.53
CA GLN A 85 4.82 -0.30 -14.78
C GLN A 85 5.23 0.71 -13.71
N ALA A 86 5.14 0.34 -12.43
CA ALA A 86 5.60 1.19 -11.32
C ALA A 86 7.11 1.46 -11.41
N SER A 87 7.91 0.43 -11.69
CA SER A 87 9.36 0.59 -11.80
C SER A 87 9.75 1.53 -12.95
N GLN A 88 9.10 1.41 -14.11
CA GLN A 88 9.28 2.31 -15.24
C GLN A 88 8.89 3.76 -14.90
N GLN A 89 7.81 3.97 -14.16
CA GLN A 89 7.43 5.30 -13.69
C GLN A 89 8.46 5.89 -12.73
N ALA A 90 9.00 5.10 -11.81
CA ALA A 90 10.03 5.57 -10.88
C ALA A 90 11.28 6.05 -11.63
N LEU A 91 11.63 5.39 -12.73
CA LEU A 91 12.75 5.75 -13.60
C LEU A 91 12.49 7.01 -14.44
N SER A 92 11.23 7.39 -14.67
CA SER A 92 10.87 8.56 -15.48
C SER A 92 10.72 9.85 -14.68
N ILE A 93 10.71 9.76 -13.34
CA ILE A 93 10.56 10.93 -12.45
C ILE A 93 11.81 11.20 -11.62
N ARG A 94 12.10 12.47 -11.39
CA ARG A 94 13.20 12.89 -10.52
C ARG A 94 12.94 12.46 -9.06
N GLY A 95 13.95 11.86 -8.43
CA GLY A 95 13.97 11.62 -6.99
C GLY A 95 14.06 12.94 -6.19
N ALA A 96 13.28 13.04 -5.13
CA ALA A 96 13.27 14.16 -4.20
C ALA A 96 14.48 14.15 -3.27
N ILE A 97 14.87 12.98 -2.75
CA ILE A 97 15.91 12.87 -1.70
C ILE A 97 17.30 12.48 -2.25
N ARG A 98 17.45 12.35 -3.57
CA ARG A 98 18.61 11.71 -4.19
C ARG A 98 19.69 12.70 -4.61
N LYS A 99 20.95 12.23 -4.56
CA LYS A 99 22.14 12.92 -5.07
C LYS A 99 22.84 12.03 -6.12
N PRO A 100 23.43 12.62 -7.18
CA PRO A 100 23.34 14.03 -7.56
C PRO A 100 21.89 14.44 -7.89
N ILE A 101 21.59 15.75 -7.83
CA ILE A 101 20.25 16.25 -8.18
C ILE A 101 19.97 15.90 -9.65
N GLY A 102 18.73 15.50 -9.94
CA GLY A 102 18.31 15.14 -11.31
C GLY A 102 18.26 13.65 -11.56
N VAL A 103 18.76 12.80 -10.65
CA VAL A 103 18.66 11.34 -10.81
C VAL A 103 17.23 10.84 -10.55
N PRO A 104 16.82 9.73 -11.20
CA PRO A 104 15.49 9.15 -10.99
C PRO A 104 15.24 8.67 -9.57
N ALA A 105 13.96 8.59 -9.20
CA ALA A 105 13.53 7.94 -7.96
C ALA A 105 13.94 6.47 -7.95
N ARG A 106 14.22 5.91 -6.76
CA ARG A 106 14.38 4.46 -6.57
C ARG A 106 13.63 4.01 -5.34
N VAL A 107 12.77 3.01 -5.53
CA VAL A 107 11.75 2.62 -4.55
C VAL A 107 11.67 1.11 -4.35
N HIS A 108 10.98 0.73 -3.29
CA HIS A 108 10.34 -0.57 -3.12
C HIS A 108 8.91 -0.50 -3.67
N ILE A 109 8.49 -1.59 -4.28
CA ILE A 109 7.19 -1.77 -4.91
C ILE A 109 6.61 -3.06 -4.34
N ALA A 110 5.50 -2.97 -3.64
CA ALA A 110 4.79 -4.10 -3.07
C ALA A 110 3.41 -4.24 -3.70
N VAL A 111 3.01 -5.47 -3.98
CA VAL A 111 1.65 -5.83 -4.40
C VAL A 111 1.13 -6.84 -3.39
N VAL A 112 -0.07 -6.58 -2.87
CA VAL A 112 -0.77 -7.45 -1.94
C VAL A 112 -2.13 -7.84 -2.50
N ASP A 113 -2.68 -8.95 -2.04
CA ASP A 113 -4.07 -9.36 -2.31
C ASP A 113 -5.06 -8.67 -1.35
N ARG A 114 -6.35 -9.06 -1.39
CA ARG A 114 -7.39 -8.45 -0.55
C ARG A 114 -7.18 -8.71 0.94
N ALA A 115 -6.67 -9.89 1.29
CA ALA A 115 -6.33 -10.26 2.66
C ALA A 115 -5.02 -9.59 3.15
N GLY A 116 -4.32 -8.83 2.30
CA GLY A 116 -3.07 -8.17 2.65
C GLY A 116 -1.84 -9.09 2.57
N ARG A 117 -1.94 -10.27 1.95
CA ARG A 117 -0.80 -11.17 1.73
C ARG A 117 0.07 -10.61 0.62
N ALA A 118 1.39 -10.62 0.80
CA ALA A 118 2.28 -10.05 -0.21
C ALA A 118 2.43 -11.02 -1.40
N LEU A 119 1.89 -10.63 -2.55
CA LEU A 119 1.99 -11.38 -3.81
C LEU A 119 3.32 -11.15 -4.52
N GLY A 120 3.92 -9.97 -4.31
CA GLY A 120 5.17 -9.59 -4.93
C GLY A 120 5.77 -8.35 -4.32
N VAL A 121 7.09 -8.38 -4.05
CA VAL A 121 7.84 -7.19 -3.63
C VAL A 121 9.10 -7.06 -4.48
N PHE A 122 9.32 -5.88 -5.04
CA PHE A 122 10.47 -5.55 -5.86
C PHE A 122 11.19 -4.33 -5.29
N ARG A 123 12.52 -4.36 -5.34
CA ARG A 123 13.38 -3.26 -4.92
C ARG A 123 14.19 -2.80 -6.11
N GLN A 124 14.09 -1.52 -6.45
CA GLN A 124 15.03 -0.90 -7.39
C GLN A 124 16.41 -0.75 -6.76
N ASP A 125 17.45 -0.71 -7.61
CA ASP A 125 18.80 -0.44 -7.13
C ASP A 125 18.86 0.89 -6.43
N ASP A 126 19.63 0.95 -5.34
CA ASP A 126 19.72 2.13 -4.48
C ASP A 126 18.39 2.54 -3.81
N GLY A 127 17.34 1.70 -3.87
CA GLY A 127 16.16 1.85 -3.04
C GLY A 127 16.51 1.65 -1.56
N THR A 128 15.94 2.46 -0.67
CA THR A 128 16.24 2.44 0.77
C THR A 128 15.76 1.15 1.42
N ILE A 129 16.61 0.47 2.22
CA ILE A 129 16.31 -0.87 2.77
C ILE A 129 15.08 -0.89 3.67
N PHE A 130 14.87 0.16 4.47
CA PHE A 130 13.71 0.26 5.38
C PHE A 130 12.37 0.36 4.62
N SER A 131 12.39 0.72 3.34
CA SER A 131 11.17 0.92 2.56
C SER A 131 10.44 -0.37 2.20
N TYR A 132 11.05 -1.53 2.42
CA TYR A 132 10.36 -2.81 2.25
C TYR A 132 9.09 -2.86 3.11
N ASP A 133 9.22 -2.63 4.41
CA ASP A 133 8.11 -2.74 5.36
C ASP A 133 7.04 -1.68 5.06
N VAL A 134 7.48 -0.46 4.80
CA VAL A 134 6.60 0.67 4.52
C VAL A 134 5.81 0.45 3.22
N ALA A 135 6.43 -0.06 2.15
CA ALA A 135 5.73 -0.35 0.90
C ALA A 135 4.62 -1.40 1.10
N VAL A 136 4.91 -2.47 1.85
CA VAL A 136 3.92 -3.50 2.18
C VAL A 136 2.83 -2.95 3.11
N GLN A 137 3.19 -2.15 4.12
CA GLN A 137 2.24 -1.53 5.06
C GLN A 137 1.26 -0.60 4.33
N LYS A 138 1.75 0.23 3.39
CA LYS A 138 0.91 1.09 2.56
C LYS A 138 -0.07 0.27 1.72
N ALA A 139 0.42 -0.79 1.05
CA ALA A 139 -0.42 -1.67 0.25
C ALA A 139 -1.53 -2.33 1.09
N ARG A 140 -1.16 -2.90 2.25
CA ARG A 140 -2.12 -3.50 3.21
C ARG A 140 -3.15 -2.50 3.72
N THR A 141 -2.72 -1.28 4.05
CA THR A 141 -3.63 -0.21 4.48
C THR A 141 -4.71 -0.01 3.42
N VAL A 142 -4.31 0.12 2.16
CA VAL A 142 -5.25 0.38 1.07
C VAL A 142 -6.15 -0.81 0.76
N ALA A 143 -5.61 -2.03 0.77
CA ALA A 143 -6.42 -3.24 0.63
C ALA A 143 -7.47 -3.33 1.74
N PHE A 144 -7.09 -3.03 2.99
CA PHE A 144 -8.00 -3.07 4.13
C PHE A 144 -9.10 -2.01 4.07
N PHE A 145 -8.76 -0.76 3.73
CA PHE A 145 -9.72 0.35 3.67
C PHE A 145 -10.56 0.37 2.38
N SER A 146 -10.35 -0.55 1.44
CA SER A 146 -11.14 -0.65 0.22
C SER A 146 -12.05 -1.89 0.23
N ASP A 147 -13.04 -1.90 -0.64
CA ASP A 147 -13.88 -3.05 -1.01
C ASP A 147 -14.41 -2.87 -2.45
N ASN A 148 -15.40 -3.67 -2.85
CA ASN A 148 -15.99 -3.60 -4.19
C ASN A 148 -16.74 -2.29 -4.48
N ASP A 149 -17.14 -1.54 -3.46
CA ASP A 149 -17.96 -0.33 -3.56
C ASP A 149 -17.27 0.94 -3.04
N HIS A 150 -16.10 0.80 -2.42
CA HIS A 150 -15.32 1.85 -1.79
C HIS A 150 -13.83 1.73 -2.13
N ALA A 151 -13.28 2.71 -2.85
CA ALA A 151 -11.86 2.77 -3.18
C ALA A 151 -11.16 3.92 -2.45
N PHE A 152 -10.30 3.56 -1.51
CA PHE A 152 -9.53 4.50 -0.69
C PHE A 152 -8.04 4.41 -1.01
N GLY A 153 -7.37 5.55 -1.14
CA GLY A 153 -5.91 5.61 -1.11
C GLY A 153 -5.41 5.80 0.32
N ASP A 154 -4.14 5.47 0.59
CA ASP A 154 -3.51 5.78 1.88
C ASP A 154 -3.41 7.30 2.10
N ARG A 155 -3.42 8.08 1.03
CA ARG A 155 -3.62 9.53 1.05
C ARG A 155 -4.95 9.93 1.69
N SER A 156 -6.03 9.23 1.38
CA SER A 156 -7.37 9.51 1.92
C SER A 156 -7.43 9.17 3.40
N VAL A 157 -6.92 7.99 3.77
CA VAL A 157 -6.77 7.55 5.17
C VAL A 157 -5.91 8.56 5.93
N GLY A 158 -4.77 8.94 5.37
CA GLY A 158 -3.88 9.93 5.95
C GLY A 158 -4.53 11.29 6.14
N PHE A 159 -5.37 11.73 5.20
CA PHE A 159 -6.09 13.00 5.27
C PHE A 159 -7.03 13.05 6.49
N VAL A 160 -7.76 11.97 6.77
CA VAL A 160 -8.66 11.87 7.95
C VAL A 160 -7.94 11.52 9.25
N SER A 161 -6.66 11.18 9.20
CA SER A 161 -5.81 10.94 10.37
C SER A 161 -4.99 12.16 10.83
N GLN A 162 -5.19 13.35 10.23
CA GLN A 162 -4.40 14.53 10.56
C GLN A 162 -4.71 15.11 11.93
N LYS A 163 -3.70 15.67 12.61
CA LYS A 163 -3.88 16.37 13.91
C LYS A 163 -4.77 17.61 13.79
N PHE A 164 -4.76 18.25 12.63
CA PHE A 164 -5.62 19.39 12.32
C PHE A 164 -6.40 19.08 11.05
N PHE A 165 -7.72 19.12 11.15
CA PHE A 165 -8.65 18.74 10.10
C PHE A 165 -9.74 19.80 9.88
N PRO A 166 -10.14 20.10 8.63
CA PRO A 166 -9.48 19.70 7.38
C PRO A 166 -8.05 20.23 7.27
N THR A 167 -7.21 19.60 6.45
CA THR A 167 -5.79 19.96 6.32
C THR A 167 -5.61 21.41 5.88
N GLY A 168 -4.67 22.12 6.50
CA GLY A 168 -4.38 23.53 6.18
C GLY A 168 -5.06 24.54 7.11
N ILE A 169 -6.00 24.11 7.96
CA ILE A 169 -6.59 24.95 9.01
C ILE A 169 -5.84 24.71 10.33
N VAL A 170 -5.28 25.76 10.93
CA VAL A 170 -4.55 25.66 12.21
C VAL A 170 -5.53 25.76 13.38
N LYS A 171 -5.28 25.03 14.48
CA LYS A 171 -6.11 25.01 15.71
C LYS A 171 -7.52 24.41 15.53
N SER A 172 -7.75 23.65 14.45
CA SER A 172 -8.97 22.86 14.31
C SER A 172 -8.89 21.55 15.11
N ARG A 173 -10.01 20.80 15.15
CA ARG A 173 -10.06 19.46 15.72
C ARG A 173 -9.20 18.51 14.87
N GLY A 174 -8.70 17.43 15.48
CA GLY A 174 -8.10 16.33 14.74
C GLY A 174 -9.12 15.64 13.83
N GLY A 175 -8.62 15.03 12.77
CA GLY A 175 -9.44 14.24 11.86
C GLY A 175 -10.03 13.01 12.55
N PRO A 176 -11.07 12.41 11.95
CA PRO A 176 -11.79 11.29 12.54
C PRO A 176 -10.92 10.13 13.03
N LEU A 177 -9.86 9.80 12.27
CA LEU A 177 -8.97 8.69 12.55
C LEU A 177 -7.68 9.12 13.27
N PHE A 178 -7.62 10.34 13.79
CA PHE A 178 -6.44 10.83 14.48
C PHE A 178 -6.11 9.94 15.70
N HIS A 179 -4.83 9.59 15.82
CA HIS A 179 -4.21 8.65 16.77
C HIS A 179 -4.37 7.16 16.47
N LEU A 180 -5.28 6.74 15.59
CA LEU A 180 -5.52 5.31 15.33
C LEU A 180 -4.26 4.58 14.84
N GLN A 181 -3.42 5.28 14.05
CA GLN A 181 -2.13 4.76 13.59
C GLN A 181 -1.14 4.45 14.72
N ASN A 182 -1.26 5.15 15.86
CA ASN A 182 -0.36 4.92 17.00
C ASN A 182 -0.69 3.58 17.64
N ALA A 183 -1.98 3.29 17.85
CA ALA A 183 -2.48 2.02 18.39
C ALA A 183 -2.17 0.85 17.46
N LEU A 184 -2.15 1.09 16.15
CA LEU A 184 -1.86 0.09 15.13
C LEU A 184 -0.39 0.09 14.68
N SER A 185 0.53 0.72 15.40
CA SER A 185 1.94 0.72 15.01
C SER A 185 2.62 -0.62 15.32
N LEU A 186 3.64 -0.97 14.52
CA LEU A 186 4.45 -2.20 14.56
C LEU A 186 4.83 -2.73 15.95
N GLY A 187 5.10 -1.82 16.90
CA GLY A 187 5.52 -2.18 18.26
C GLY A 187 4.37 -2.64 19.15
N ILE A 188 3.15 -2.21 18.86
CA ILE A 188 1.95 -2.43 19.70
C ILE A 188 1.17 -3.65 19.22
N LEU A 189 1.01 -3.83 17.90
CA LEU A 189 0.28 -4.98 17.34
C LEU A 189 0.89 -6.34 17.72
N ASN A 190 2.22 -6.43 17.74
CA ASN A 190 2.91 -7.66 18.15
C ASN A 190 2.67 -7.97 19.65
N GLN A 191 2.58 -6.94 20.51
CA GLN A 191 2.30 -7.13 21.93
C GLN A 191 0.86 -7.61 22.18
N PHE A 192 -0.13 -7.09 21.45
CA PHE A 192 -1.53 -7.49 21.61
C PHE A 192 -1.81 -8.92 21.13
N GLN A 193 -1.03 -9.43 20.18
CA GLN A 193 -1.16 -10.80 19.69
C GLN A 193 -0.32 -11.83 20.48
N GLY A 194 0.30 -11.43 21.60
CA GLY A 194 1.20 -12.30 22.37
C GLY A 194 2.44 -12.76 21.58
N ARG A 195 2.76 -12.07 20.49
CA ARG A 195 3.90 -12.35 19.62
C ARG A 195 5.09 -11.50 20.08
N THR A 196 6.30 -12.03 19.93
CA THR A 196 7.52 -11.26 20.21
C THR A 196 7.48 -9.97 19.37
N PRO A 197 7.90 -8.80 19.89
CA PRO A 197 8.12 -7.58 19.09
C PRO A 197 9.27 -7.82 18.09
N GLY A 198 9.00 -8.64 17.08
CA GLY A 198 9.93 -9.11 16.07
C GLY A 198 9.55 -8.44 14.77
N GLY A 199 10.46 -7.63 14.24
CA GLY A 199 10.23 -6.75 13.09
C GLY A 199 9.75 -7.45 11.82
N PHE A 200 9.37 -6.61 10.85
CA PHE A 200 9.04 -6.98 9.47
C PHE A 200 8.03 -8.13 9.40
N ALA A 201 6.74 -7.79 9.39
CA ALA A 201 5.66 -8.77 9.27
C ALA A 201 6.00 -9.83 8.23
N ASN A 202 5.86 -11.10 8.61
CA ASN A 202 6.06 -12.20 7.68
C ASN A 202 5.08 -11.97 6.50
N PRO A 203 5.54 -12.05 5.24
CA PRO A 203 4.68 -11.73 4.11
C PRO A 203 3.61 -12.79 3.80
N ASN A 204 3.60 -13.94 4.50
CA ASN A 204 3.07 -15.20 3.96
C ASN A 204 2.28 -16.11 4.94
N ASP A 205 1.99 -15.76 6.21
CA ASP A 205 1.26 -16.70 7.08
C ASP A 205 -0.25 -16.75 6.69
N PRO A 206 -0.80 -17.94 6.31
CA PRO A 206 -2.21 -18.16 5.92
C PRO A 206 -3.26 -17.66 6.90
N ASN A 207 -2.86 -17.47 8.16
CA ASN A 207 -3.73 -17.03 9.24
C ASN A 207 -3.55 -15.53 9.57
N GLU A 208 -2.80 -14.78 8.77
CA GLU A 208 -2.39 -13.40 9.07
C GLU A 208 -3.50 -12.38 8.82
N ASN A 209 -4.00 -11.83 9.93
CA ASN A 209 -3.97 -10.41 10.22
C ASN A 209 -3.73 -9.47 8.98
N PRO A 210 -4.77 -8.81 8.44
CA PRO A 210 -4.67 -7.99 7.23
C PRO A 210 -3.78 -6.74 7.37
N LEU A 211 -3.52 -6.30 8.60
CA LEU A 211 -2.60 -5.20 8.94
C LEU A 211 -1.47 -5.73 9.83
N ALA A 212 -0.84 -6.85 9.46
CA ALA A 212 0.21 -7.50 10.27
C ALA A 212 1.38 -6.59 10.65
N ASN A 213 1.67 -5.56 9.85
CA ASN A 213 2.64 -4.52 10.16
C ASN A 213 2.02 -3.17 10.50
N GLY A 214 0.71 -3.05 10.69
CA GLY A 214 0.02 -1.81 11.01
C GLY A 214 -0.51 -1.05 9.79
N ILE A 215 -0.84 0.22 10.01
CA ILE A 215 -1.32 1.13 8.95
C ILE A 215 -0.32 2.24 8.65
N THR A 216 -0.32 2.69 7.39
CA THR A 216 0.39 3.89 6.95
C THR A 216 -0.59 5.02 6.67
N ILE A 217 -0.25 6.24 7.08
CA ILE A 217 -1.11 7.43 6.90
C ILE A 217 -0.45 8.51 6.03
N PHE A 218 0.44 8.09 5.12
CA PHE A 218 1.08 8.98 4.16
C PHE A 218 1.13 8.35 2.77
N PRO A 219 1.07 9.18 1.69
CA PRO A 219 0.80 8.72 0.34
C PRO A 219 1.80 7.72 -0.23
N GLY A 220 1.30 6.81 -1.05
CA GLY A 220 2.11 5.88 -1.85
C GLY A 220 1.42 4.56 -2.17
N ALA A 221 0.11 4.42 -1.95
CA ALA A 221 -0.62 3.21 -2.31
C ALA A 221 -2.00 3.52 -2.90
N VAL A 222 -2.44 2.63 -3.79
CA VAL A 222 -3.76 2.67 -4.44
C VAL A 222 -4.34 1.25 -4.59
N PRO A 223 -5.67 1.11 -4.54
CA PRO A 223 -6.32 -0.19 -4.68
C PRO A 223 -6.26 -0.68 -6.13
N LEU A 224 -6.34 -1.99 -6.29
CA LEU A 224 -6.31 -2.68 -7.58
C LEU A 224 -7.67 -3.37 -7.81
N TYR A 225 -8.27 -3.13 -8.97
CA TYR A 225 -9.56 -3.67 -9.37
C TYR A 225 -9.45 -4.52 -10.64
N LYS A 226 -10.24 -5.58 -10.72
CA LYS A 226 -10.39 -6.43 -11.91
C LYS A 226 -11.85 -6.86 -12.02
N ASP A 227 -12.44 -6.71 -13.20
CA ASP A 227 -13.85 -7.02 -13.45
C ASP A 227 -14.82 -6.34 -12.45
N GLY A 228 -14.48 -5.12 -12.01
CA GLY A 228 -15.26 -4.33 -11.07
C GLY A 228 -15.11 -4.71 -9.59
N ALA A 229 -14.40 -5.80 -9.27
CA ALA A 229 -14.12 -6.26 -7.93
C ALA A 229 -12.72 -5.80 -7.45
N LEU A 230 -12.58 -5.54 -6.16
CA LEU A 230 -11.27 -5.34 -5.52
C LEU A 230 -10.48 -6.65 -5.62
N VAL A 231 -9.20 -6.58 -5.98
CA VAL A 231 -8.30 -7.73 -6.07
C VAL A 231 -6.97 -7.53 -5.35
N GLY A 232 -6.85 -6.44 -4.58
CA GLY A 232 -5.68 -6.13 -3.77
C GLY A 232 -5.24 -4.67 -3.87
N ALA A 233 -3.96 -4.42 -3.64
CA ALA A 233 -3.39 -3.07 -3.68
C ALA A 233 -1.91 -3.07 -4.07
N ILE A 234 -1.45 -1.92 -4.58
CA ILE A 234 -0.02 -1.62 -4.78
C ILE A 234 0.42 -0.59 -3.74
N GLY A 235 1.62 -0.74 -3.20
CA GLY A 235 2.26 0.23 -2.30
C GLY A 235 3.72 0.49 -2.67
N ILE A 236 4.12 1.77 -2.56
CA ILE A 236 5.43 2.29 -2.97
C ILE A 236 6.08 3.03 -1.81
N SER A 237 7.37 2.77 -1.59
CA SER A 237 8.17 3.55 -0.64
C SER A 237 9.62 3.62 -1.08
N GLY A 238 10.26 4.77 -0.91
CA GLY A 238 11.72 4.88 -1.04
C GLY A 238 12.24 6.24 -1.47
N ASP A 239 11.34 7.13 -1.87
CA ASP A 239 11.66 8.52 -2.20
C ASP A 239 10.68 9.48 -1.51
N GLY A 240 10.46 10.69 -2.03
CA GLY A 240 9.43 11.58 -1.51
C GLY A 240 8.02 11.01 -1.69
N VAL A 241 7.11 11.31 -0.74
CA VAL A 241 5.72 10.79 -0.77
C VAL A 241 4.95 11.18 -2.04
N ASP A 242 5.32 12.29 -2.69
CA ASP A 242 4.74 12.68 -3.98
C ASP A 242 5.23 11.79 -5.12
N GLN A 243 6.51 11.37 -5.10
CA GLN A 243 7.04 10.38 -6.03
C GLN A 243 6.35 9.03 -5.80
N ASP A 244 6.26 8.58 -4.54
CA ASP A 244 5.60 7.32 -4.19
C ASP A 244 4.15 7.27 -4.72
N ASP A 245 3.38 8.34 -4.53
CA ASP A 245 1.97 8.44 -4.96
C ASP A 245 1.82 8.40 -6.49
N ILE A 246 2.69 9.12 -7.23
CA ILE A 246 2.70 9.09 -8.69
C ILE A 246 3.06 7.70 -9.21
N ILE A 247 4.05 7.04 -8.59
CA ILE A 247 4.50 5.71 -8.97
C ILE A 247 3.41 4.68 -8.69
N ALA A 248 2.73 4.77 -7.54
CA ALA A 248 1.66 3.86 -7.15
C ALA A 248 0.49 3.97 -8.15
N PHE A 249 0.07 5.21 -8.43
CA PHE A 249 -0.95 5.45 -9.43
C PHE A 249 -0.51 4.89 -10.78
N ALA A 250 0.67 5.20 -11.30
CA ALA A 250 1.15 4.67 -12.59
C ALA A 250 1.22 3.13 -12.64
N GLY A 251 1.68 2.49 -11.57
CA GLY A 251 1.77 1.03 -11.46
C GLY A 251 0.43 0.30 -11.48
N SER A 252 -0.64 0.94 -11.00
CA SER A 252 -2.00 0.39 -11.05
C SER A 252 -2.65 0.44 -12.43
N ARG A 253 -1.95 0.92 -13.47
CA ARG A 253 -2.50 0.98 -14.84
C ARG A 253 -3.02 -0.42 -15.24
N ASN A 254 -4.21 -0.46 -15.85
CA ASN A 254 -4.99 -1.68 -16.15
C ASN A 254 -5.72 -2.34 -14.97
N PHE A 255 -5.50 -1.86 -13.75
CA PHE A 255 -6.14 -2.35 -12.52
C PHE A 255 -6.75 -1.20 -11.71
N ARG A 256 -7.09 -0.09 -12.36
CA ARG A 256 -7.78 1.02 -11.70
C ARG A 256 -9.27 0.83 -11.86
N ILE A 257 -10.02 1.54 -11.03
CA ILE A 257 -11.39 1.90 -11.37
C ILE A 257 -11.37 2.60 -12.74
N ASP A 258 -12.32 2.23 -13.61
CA ASP A 258 -12.48 2.88 -14.90
C ASP A 258 -13.05 4.29 -14.69
N ASP A 259 -12.20 5.30 -14.88
CA ASP A 259 -12.57 6.70 -14.77
C ASP A 259 -13.58 7.13 -15.86
N ASN A 260 -13.77 6.34 -16.92
CA ASN A 260 -14.75 6.63 -17.98
C ASN A 260 -16.11 5.98 -17.74
N ASP A 261 -16.22 5.05 -16.79
CA ASP A 261 -17.49 4.43 -16.40
C ASP A 261 -18.10 5.23 -15.22
N PRO A 262 -19.24 5.92 -15.43
CA PRO A 262 -19.90 6.69 -14.38
C PRO A 262 -20.32 5.86 -13.15
N ASN A 263 -20.53 4.56 -13.31
CA ASN A 263 -20.86 3.67 -12.20
C ASN A 263 -19.60 3.24 -11.45
N ALA A 264 -18.53 2.92 -12.17
CA ALA A 264 -17.26 2.53 -11.55
C ALA A 264 -16.62 3.71 -10.79
N ILE A 265 -16.57 4.90 -11.39
CA ILE A 265 -15.90 6.07 -10.79
C ILE A 265 -16.53 6.49 -9.45
N ARG A 266 -17.84 6.25 -9.26
CA ARG A 266 -18.58 6.50 -8.01
C ARG A 266 -18.12 5.65 -6.82
N LYS A 267 -17.27 4.65 -7.04
CA LYS A 267 -16.64 3.87 -5.98
C LYS A 267 -15.44 4.61 -5.36
N ARG A 268 -14.82 5.54 -6.08
CA ARG A 268 -13.67 6.31 -5.58
C ARG A 268 -14.08 7.29 -4.49
N VAL A 269 -13.27 7.38 -3.45
CA VAL A 269 -13.55 8.22 -2.28
C VAL A 269 -13.76 9.71 -2.58
N ASP A 270 -13.20 10.23 -3.67
CA ASP A 270 -13.40 11.61 -4.12
C ASP A 270 -14.78 11.85 -4.79
N PHE A 271 -15.52 10.78 -5.11
CA PHE A 271 -16.88 10.80 -5.65
C PHE A 271 -17.94 10.24 -4.69
N LEU A 272 -17.53 9.55 -3.62
CA LEU A 272 -18.44 9.04 -2.60
C LEU A 272 -19.13 10.18 -1.84
N SER A 273 -20.40 9.96 -1.51
CA SER A 273 -21.13 10.80 -0.56
C SER A 273 -20.54 10.65 0.84
N GLU A 274 -20.62 11.71 1.64
CA GLU A 274 -20.19 11.72 3.04
C GLU A 274 -20.80 10.56 3.86
N GLU A 275 -22.09 10.29 3.70
CA GLU A 275 -22.80 9.20 4.39
C GLU A 275 -22.14 7.82 4.14
N ARG A 276 -21.87 7.50 2.86
CA ARG A 276 -21.19 6.27 2.47
C ARG A 276 -19.76 6.18 3.02
N ILE A 277 -19.02 7.29 3.02
CA ILE A 277 -17.67 7.33 3.58
C ILE A 277 -17.71 7.06 5.09
N ILE A 278 -18.61 7.72 5.83
CA ILE A 278 -18.74 7.55 7.28
C ILE A 278 -19.13 6.11 7.61
N ALA A 279 -20.15 5.56 6.95
CA ALA A 279 -20.61 4.19 7.16
C ALA A 279 -19.48 3.17 6.93
N HIS A 280 -18.75 3.32 5.83
CA HIS A 280 -17.62 2.46 5.50
C HIS A 280 -16.50 2.55 6.53
N LEU A 281 -16.06 3.75 6.88
CA LEU A 281 -14.99 3.94 7.86
C LEU A 281 -15.39 3.44 9.25
N LYS A 282 -16.66 3.56 9.65
CA LYS A 282 -17.16 2.98 10.90
C LYS A 282 -16.99 1.46 10.90
N ASN A 283 -17.43 0.79 9.83
CA ASN A 283 -17.27 -0.67 9.70
C ASN A 283 -15.79 -1.09 9.76
N LYS A 284 -14.90 -0.39 9.05
CA LYS A 284 -13.46 -0.68 9.08
C LYS A 284 -12.85 -0.41 10.46
N VAL A 285 -13.29 0.63 11.17
CA VAL A 285 -12.87 0.91 12.56
C VAL A 285 -13.29 -0.21 13.49
N SER A 286 -14.57 -0.59 13.51
CA SER A 286 -15.05 -1.70 14.36
C SER A 286 -14.30 -3.00 14.05
N LEU A 287 -14.11 -3.32 12.76
CA LEU A 287 -13.31 -4.47 12.35
C LEU A 287 -11.87 -4.42 12.89
N MET A 288 -11.21 -3.25 12.90
CA MET A 288 -9.88 -3.11 13.51
C MET A 288 -9.93 -3.35 15.02
N PHE A 289 -10.92 -2.80 15.72
CA PHE A 289 -11.06 -3.01 17.17
C PHE A 289 -11.25 -4.50 17.50
N ASP A 290 -12.05 -5.21 16.71
CA ASP A 290 -12.28 -6.65 16.85
C ASP A 290 -11.03 -7.48 16.52
N LEU A 291 -10.42 -7.26 15.35
CA LEU A 291 -9.26 -8.03 14.88
C LEU A 291 -8.04 -7.90 15.80
N TYR A 292 -7.84 -6.72 16.38
CA TYR A 292 -6.66 -6.41 17.18
C TYR A 292 -6.93 -6.40 18.67
N ASN A 293 -8.17 -6.66 19.09
CA ASN A 293 -8.59 -6.57 20.48
C ASN A 293 -8.08 -5.27 21.13
N LEU A 294 -8.32 -4.12 20.47
CA LEU A 294 -7.86 -2.80 20.94
C LEU A 294 -8.55 -2.33 22.23
N ILE A 295 -9.29 -3.23 22.88
CA ILE A 295 -9.94 -3.08 24.17
C ILE A 295 -8.90 -3.33 25.27
N THR A 296 -7.95 -2.42 25.50
CA THR A 296 -6.89 -2.70 26.48
C THR A 296 -6.28 -1.44 27.14
N PRO A 297 -5.85 -1.50 28.42
CA PRO A 297 -5.20 -0.39 29.15
C PRO A 297 -3.94 0.19 28.49
N GLN A 298 -3.41 -0.44 27.45
CA GLN A 298 -2.21 -0.07 26.70
C GLN A 298 -2.47 1.01 25.64
N ALA A 299 -3.74 1.29 25.30
CA ALA A 299 -4.15 2.41 24.43
C ALA A 299 -5.29 3.24 25.08
N PRO A 300 -5.09 3.79 26.29
CA PRO A 300 -6.16 4.44 27.06
C PRO A 300 -6.72 5.71 26.38
N ASP A 301 -5.99 6.26 25.40
CA ASP A 301 -6.32 7.50 24.71
C ASP A 301 -7.22 7.29 23.46
N ILE A 302 -7.57 6.05 23.11
CA ILE A 302 -8.39 5.72 21.93
C ILE A 302 -9.38 4.60 22.26
N THR A 303 -10.66 4.96 22.39
CA THR A 303 -11.75 3.98 22.43
C THR A 303 -12.45 3.90 21.09
N GLU A 304 -13.09 2.76 20.80
CA GLU A 304 -13.89 2.60 19.58
C GLU A 304 -14.99 3.67 19.53
N ALA A 305 -15.72 3.85 20.64
CA ALA A 305 -16.79 4.84 20.77
C ALA A 305 -16.30 6.27 20.45
N ASP A 306 -15.10 6.64 20.89
CA ASP A 306 -14.52 7.95 20.58
C ASP A 306 -14.25 8.12 19.09
N VAL A 307 -13.67 7.10 18.43
CA VAL A 307 -13.38 7.14 16.99
C VAL A 307 -14.68 7.20 16.18
N LEU A 308 -15.67 6.36 16.52
CA LEU A 308 -16.98 6.36 15.88
C LEU A 308 -17.69 7.72 16.04
N SER A 309 -17.62 8.33 17.23
CA SER A 309 -18.19 9.67 17.48
C SER A 309 -17.46 10.80 16.75
N ARG A 310 -16.18 10.64 16.44
CA ARG A 310 -15.44 11.61 15.59
C ARG A 310 -15.84 11.44 14.13
N LEU A 311 -16.06 10.22 13.65
CA LEU A 311 -16.55 9.95 12.30
C LEU A 311 -17.92 10.59 12.06
N ASP A 312 -18.83 10.53 13.02
CA ASP A 312 -20.16 11.17 12.92
C ASP A 312 -20.15 12.70 12.77
N ARG A 313 -19.04 13.36 13.11
CA ARG A 313 -18.95 14.83 13.14
C ARG A 313 -17.84 15.39 12.26
N GLY A 314 -17.12 14.52 11.56
CA GLY A 314 -15.76 14.81 11.15
C GLY A 314 -15.54 14.88 9.64
N LEU A 315 -16.58 14.77 8.82
CA LEU A 315 -16.46 14.84 7.35
C LEU A 315 -17.37 15.88 6.69
N GLU A 316 -18.09 16.69 7.47
CA GLU A 316 -19.05 17.68 6.96
C GLU A 316 -18.42 18.57 5.88
N ARG A 317 -18.92 18.43 4.65
CA ARG A 317 -18.51 19.23 3.47
C ARG A 317 -17.04 19.06 3.07
N VAL A 318 -16.43 17.92 3.38
CA VAL A 318 -15.04 17.62 3.02
C VAL A 318 -14.98 16.55 1.94
N ARG A 319 -14.39 16.87 0.79
CA ARG A 319 -14.03 15.87 -0.22
C ARG A 319 -12.68 15.26 0.13
N LEU A 320 -12.64 13.94 0.26
CA LEU A 320 -11.39 13.24 0.54
C LEU A 320 -10.56 13.08 -0.74
N PRO A 321 -9.23 13.28 -0.68
CA PRO A 321 -8.37 13.07 -1.84
C PRO A 321 -8.13 11.58 -2.09
N TYR A 322 -8.26 11.11 -3.33
CA TYR A 322 -7.89 9.75 -3.72
C TYR A 322 -6.38 9.62 -3.99
N VAL A 323 -5.87 10.34 -5.00
CA VAL A 323 -4.44 10.49 -5.34
C VAL A 323 -4.11 11.97 -5.53
N LYS A 324 -2.83 12.37 -5.48
CA LYS A 324 -2.44 13.76 -5.78
C LYS A 324 -2.48 14.08 -7.26
N PHE A 325 -2.14 13.11 -8.09
CA PHE A 325 -1.98 13.26 -9.53
C PHE A 325 -2.42 11.98 -10.27
N PRO A 326 -2.99 12.09 -11.48
CA PRO A 326 -3.37 13.33 -12.16
C PRO A 326 -4.52 14.03 -11.42
N ARG A 327 -4.48 15.36 -11.40
CA ARG A 327 -5.64 16.14 -10.96
C ARG A 327 -6.60 16.23 -12.13
N ASN A 328 -7.88 15.92 -11.92
CA ASN A 328 -8.91 16.34 -12.85
C ASN A 328 -9.04 17.87 -12.69
N PRO A 329 -8.73 18.69 -13.72
CA PRO A 329 -8.84 20.14 -13.62
C PRO A 329 -10.29 20.64 -13.49
N ASP A 330 -11.28 19.77 -13.77
CA ASP A 330 -12.71 20.06 -13.67
C ASP A 330 -13.30 19.68 -12.29
N LEU A 331 -12.47 19.17 -11.35
CA LEU A 331 -12.81 18.90 -9.94
C LEU A 331 -12.14 19.90 -8.99
#